data_AF-A0A920GW10-F1
#
_entry.id   AF-A0A920GW10-F1
#
_cell.length_a   1.000
_cell.length_b   1.000
_cell.length_c   1.000
_cell.angle_alpha   90.00
_cell.angle_beta   90.00
_cell.angle_gamma   90.00
#
_symmetry.space_group_name_H-M   'P 1'
#
loop_
_entity.id
_entity.type
_entity.pdbx_description
1 polymer ?
#
loop_
_entity_poly.entity_id
_entity_poly.type
_entity_poly.pdbx_seq_one_letter_code
_entity_poly.pdbx_strand_id
1 'polypeptide(L)'
;MPYIENRIVHDADSHTMELPNWLDEYAEKSVQIAFRERFNGNKGLAQTYFENIDATHRSQAYKDKNEESLMIRKNYEALGSFDKNDRSEALDLLGVKSQLVFPTSPNVWLESLEHGDDFEMLYKVASATNRAQIDFCSNDKRLLPVTYIPLADIEKSIEIAKSAIKEVQKPY
;
A
#
# COMPACT_ATOMS: atom_id res chain seq x y z
N MET A 1 -22.78 5.20 -11.57
CA MET A 1 -23.47 5.06 -10.25
C MET A 1 -22.62 4.19 -9.36
N PRO A 2 -22.56 4.40 -8.03
CA PRO A 2 -21.77 3.54 -7.15
C PRO A 2 -22.23 2.08 -7.20
N TYR A 3 -21.31 1.13 -7.08
CA TYR A 3 -21.61 -0.31 -7.08
C TYR A 3 -22.45 -0.72 -5.86
N ILE A 4 -22.15 -0.17 -4.68
CA ILE A 4 -22.92 -0.39 -3.47
C ILE A 4 -23.88 0.78 -3.26
N GLU A 5 -25.18 0.48 -3.33
CA GLU A 5 -26.24 1.43 -3.07
C GLU A 5 -27.09 1.03 -1.83
N ASN A 6 -27.84 1.99 -1.29
CA ASN A 6 -28.86 1.80 -0.24
C ASN A 6 -28.36 1.30 1.12
N ARG A 7 -27.05 1.37 1.37
CA ARG A 7 -26.45 1.05 2.67
C ARG A 7 -25.15 1.82 2.87
N ILE A 8 -24.74 1.94 4.13
CA ILE A 8 -23.43 2.46 4.50
C ILE A 8 -22.50 1.26 4.70
N VAL A 9 -21.39 1.22 3.95
CA VAL A 9 -20.37 0.17 4.08
C VAL A 9 -19.04 0.81 4.46
N HIS A 10 -18.40 0.26 5.48
CA HIS A 10 -17.00 0.48 5.79
C HIS A 10 -16.27 -0.81 5.44
N ASP A 11 -15.31 -0.71 4.53
CA ASP A 11 -14.53 -1.85 4.09
C ASP A 11 -13.36 -2.07 5.04
N ALA A 12 -13.38 -3.21 5.72
CA ALA A 12 -12.44 -3.53 6.79
C ALA A 12 -11.17 -4.22 6.27
N ASP A 13 -11.07 -4.51 4.98
CA ASP A 13 -9.96 -5.25 4.41
C ASP A 13 -9.69 -4.85 2.95
N SER A 14 -8.86 -3.83 2.78
CA SER A 14 -8.38 -3.40 1.47
C SER A 14 -6.86 -3.27 1.48
N HIS A 15 -6.25 -3.33 0.30
CA HIS A 15 -4.80 -3.43 0.18
C HIS A 15 -4.21 -2.45 -0.84
N THR A 16 -2.98 -2.01 -0.59
CA THR A 16 -2.08 -1.41 -1.59
C THR A 16 -1.36 -2.50 -2.38
N MET A 17 -1.09 -2.24 -3.65
CA MET A 17 -0.33 -3.14 -4.54
C MET A 17 1.03 -2.50 -4.82
N GLU A 18 1.99 -2.68 -3.92
CA GLU A 18 3.25 -1.93 -3.94
C GLU A 18 4.10 -2.24 -5.19
N LEU A 19 4.49 -1.21 -5.93
CA LEU A 19 5.43 -1.33 -7.06
C LEU A 19 6.88 -1.51 -6.58
N PRO A 20 7.82 -2.00 -7.41
CA PRO A 20 9.22 -2.21 -7.00
C PRO A 20 9.92 -0.97 -6.41
N ASN A 21 9.48 0.23 -6.79
CA ASN A 21 9.98 1.52 -6.31
C ASN A 21 9.19 2.13 -5.13
N TRP A 22 8.25 1.39 -4.53
CA TRP A 22 7.34 1.88 -3.49
C TRP A 22 8.04 2.55 -2.29
N LEU A 23 9.23 2.08 -1.95
CA LEU A 23 9.98 2.53 -0.76
C LEU A 23 11.09 3.55 -1.07
N ASP A 24 11.18 4.09 -2.28
CA ASP A 24 12.29 4.93 -2.72
C ASP A 24 12.42 6.23 -1.93
N GLU A 25 11.28 6.86 -1.63
CA GLU A 25 11.23 8.11 -0.87
C GLU A 25 11.24 7.85 0.65
N TYR A 26 11.07 6.60 1.07
CA TYR A 26 10.80 6.25 2.47
C TYR A 26 11.92 5.45 3.13
N ALA A 27 12.75 4.76 2.36
CA ALA A 27 13.74 3.83 2.89
C ALA A 27 15.16 4.19 2.47
N GLU A 28 16.15 3.70 3.21
CA GLU A 28 17.55 3.77 2.82
C GLU A 28 17.88 2.76 1.70
N LYS A 29 19.01 2.97 1.00
CA LYS A 29 19.39 2.19 -0.19
C LYS A 29 19.40 0.68 0.02
N SER A 30 19.84 0.20 1.18
CA SER A 30 19.85 -1.23 1.54
C SER A 30 18.45 -1.84 1.49
N VAL A 31 17.47 -1.17 2.11
CA VAL A 31 16.06 -1.57 2.11
C VAL A 31 15.46 -1.45 0.71
N GLN A 32 15.75 -0.38 -0.03
CA GLN A 32 15.27 -0.18 -1.41
C GLN A 32 15.72 -1.33 -2.33
N ILE A 33 16.99 -1.73 -2.24
CA ILE A 33 17.56 -2.84 -3.00
C ILE A 33 16.90 -4.15 -2.56
N ALA A 34 16.88 -4.45 -1.27
CA ALA A 34 16.28 -5.68 -0.74
C ALA A 34 14.80 -5.82 -1.11
N PHE A 35 14.03 -4.72 -1.10
CA PHE A 35 12.63 -4.72 -1.50
C PHE A 35 12.47 -5.06 -2.99
N ARG A 36 13.30 -4.50 -3.88
CA ARG A 36 13.27 -4.79 -5.31
C ARG A 36 13.61 -6.23 -5.64
N GLU A 37 14.57 -6.82 -4.92
CA GLU A 37 14.93 -8.23 -5.11
C GLU A 37 13.75 -9.17 -4.89
N ARG A 38 12.74 -8.76 -4.09
CA ARG A 38 11.50 -9.54 -3.91
C ARG A 38 10.65 -9.64 -5.17
N PHE A 39 10.88 -8.77 -6.16
CA PHE A 39 10.19 -8.76 -7.45
C PHE A 39 10.98 -9.48 -8.55
N ASN A 40 12.19 -9.98 -8.28
CA ASN A 40 13.06 -10.64 -9.27
C ASN A 40 12.73 -12.15 -9.50
N GLY A 41 11.59 -12.67 -9.03
CA GLY A 41 11.28 -14.11 -8.99
C GLY A 41 10.01 -14.58 -9.73
N ASN A 42 10.05 -15.82 -10.23
CA ASN A 42 8.99 -16.57 -10.95
C ASN A 42 7.71 -16.90 -10.14
N LYS A 43 7.38 -16.17 -9.06
CA LYS A 43 6.13 -16.36 -8.29
C LYS A 43 4.96 -15.54 -8.87
N GLY A 44 4.81 -15.58 -10.20
CA GLY A 44 3.59 -15.14 -10.89
C GLY A 44 3.58 -13.74 -11.50
N LEU A 45 4.61 -12.90 -11.29
CA LEU A 45 4.71 -11.58 -11.92
C LEU A 45 6.10 -11.40 -12.52
N ALA A 46 6.18 -11.39 -13.84
CA ALA A 46 7.44 -11.12 -14.54
C ALA A 46 7.89 -9.69 -14.26
N GLN A 47 9.20 -9.43 -14.21
CA GLN A 47 9.73 -8.08 -14.01
C GLN A 47 9.20 -7.08 -15.07
N THR A 48 8.98 -7.57 -16.30
CA THR A 48 8.35 -6.82 -17.40
C THR A 48 6.90 -6.42 -17.14
N TYR A 49 6.19 -7.10 -16.23
CA TYR A 49 4.80 -6.77 -15.90
C TYR A 49 4.67 -5.36 -15.32
N PHE A 50 5.66 -4.92 -14.57
CA PHE A 50 5.67 -3.58 -13.97
C PHE A 50 6.19 -2.50 -14.91
N GLU A 51 6.74 -2.88 -16.07
CA GLU A 51 7.19 -1.91 -17.06
C GLU A 51 6.00 -1.09 -17.54
N ASN A 52 6.09 0.23 -17.35
CA ASN A 52 5.06 1.20 -17.76
C ASN A 52 3.69 1.01 -17.10
N ILE A 53 3.55 0.23 -16.02
CA ILE A 53 2.24 0.03 -15.37
C ILE A 53 1.64 1.35 -14.90
N ASP A 54 2.45 2.19 -14.28
CA ASP A 54 2.07 3.53 -13.84
C ASP A 54 1.70 4.44 -15.02
N ALA A 55 2.48 4.42 -16.11
CA ALA A 55 2.14 5.16 -17.34
C ALA A 55 0.83 4.65 -17.98
N THR A 56 0.56 3.35 -17.89
CA THR A 56 -0.66 2.71 -18.39
C THR A 56 -1.88 3.20 -17.61
N HIS A 57 -1.83 3.18 -16.28
CA HIS A 57 -2.90 3.69 -15.42
C HIS A 57 -3.17 5.19 -15.65
N ARG A 58 -2.14 5.96 -15.96
CA ARG A 58 -2.28 7.39 -16.29
C ARG A 58 -2.84 7.68 -17.68
N SER A 59 -2.85 6.70 -18.58
CA SER A 59 -3.35 6.90 -19.95
C SER A 59 -4.88 7.10 -19.99
N GLN A 60 -5.34 7.98 -20.88
CA GLN A 60 -6.78 8.25 -21.03
C GLN A 60 -7.56 6.98 -21.38
N ALA A 61 -7.02 6.15 -22.27
CA ALA A 61 -7.64 4.88 -22.67
C ALA A 61 -7.85 3.91 -21.50
N TYR A 62 -6.98 3.97 -20.47
CA TYR A 62 -7.15 3.16 -19.26
C TYR A 62 -8.21 3.75 -18.33
N LYS A 63 -8.17 5.07 -18.12
CA LYS A 63 -9.09 5.83 -17.25
C LYS A 63 -10.53 5.81 -17.76
N ASP A 64 -10.74 5.88 -19.07
CA ASP A 64 -12.07 5.83 -19.70
C ASP A 64 -12.85 4.56 -19.36
N LYS A 65 -12.15 3.49 -18.95
CA LYS A 65 -12.72 2.20 -18.58
C LYS A 65 -12.86 1.99 -17.06
N ASN A 66 -12.57 2.98 -16.24
CA ASN A 66 -12.56 2.84 -14.77
C ASN A 66 -13.89 2.32 -14.21
N GLU A 67 -15.01 2.94 -14.57
CA GLU A 67 -16.34 2.53 -14.09
C GLU A 67 -16.71 1.12 -14.61
N GLU A 68 -16.55 0.87 -15.91
CA GLU A 68 -16.85 -0.44 -16.53
C GLU A 68 -16.00 -1.57 -15.93
N SER A 69 -14.72 -1.28 -15.65
CA SER A 69 -13.74 -2.27 -15.23
C SER A 69 -13.59 -2.39 -13.71
N LEU A 70 -14.36 -1.64 -12.91
CA LEU A 70 -14.22 -1.58 -11.46
C LEU A 70 -14.16 -2.97 -10.80
N MET A 71 -15.08 -3.86 -11.21
CA MET A 71 -15.17 -5.21 -10.67
C MET A 71 -14.39 -6.25 -11.49
N ILE A 72 -13.77 -5.84 -12.60
CA ILE A 72 -13.07 -6.71 -13.57
C ILE A 72 -11.56 -6.66 -13.34
N ARG A 73 -10.97 -5.45 -13.29
CA ARG A 73 -9.54 -5.26 -13.02
C ARG A 73 -9.23 -5.68 -11.58
N LYS A 74 -8.19 -6.50 -11.41
CA LYS A 74 -7.77 -7.05 -10.10
C LYS A 74 -6.30 -6.76 -9.83
N ASN A 75 -5.91 -6.88 -8.57
CA ASN A 75 -4.53 -6.71 -8.13
C ASN A 75 -3.96 -5.37 -8.63
N TYR A 76 -2.78 -5.37 -9.25
CA TYR A 76 -2.13 -4.16 -9.75
C TYR A 76 -2.96 -3.41 -10.80
N GLU A 77 -3.83 -4.09 -11.56
CA GLU A 77 -4.70 -3.43 -12.55
C GLU A 77 -5.88 -2.69 -11.91
N ALA A 78 -6.21 -2.97 -10.64
CA ALA A 78 -7.37 -2.35 -10.02
C ALA A 78 -7.20 -0.82 -9.92
N LEU A 79 -8.30 -0.08 -10.06
CA LEU A 79 -8.29 1.37 -9.89
C LEU A 79 -7.81 1.74 -8.48
N GLY A 80 -6.82 2.62 -8.39
CA GLY A 80 -6.23 3.02 -7.11
C GLY A 80 -5.43 1.94 -6.40
N SER A 81 -5.06 0.85 -7.07
CA SER A 81 -4.26 -0.24 -6.49
C SER A 81 -2.94 0.25 -5.88
N PHE A 82 -2.25 1.16 -6.58
CA PHE A 82 -0.97 1.75 -6.16
C PHE A 82 -0.88 3.28 -6.28
N ASP A 83 -1.76 3.93 -7.05
CA ASP A 83 -1.82 5.40 -7.12
C ASP A 83 -2.85 5.92 -6.10
N LYS A 84 -2.37 6.72 -5.13
CA LYS A 84 -3.22 7.32 -4.11
C LYS A 84 -4.25 8.31 -4.66
N ASN A 85 -3.96 8.96 -5.79
CA ASN A 85 -4.88 9.91 -6.42
C ASN A 85 -6.09 9.20 -7.01
N ASP A 86 -5.86 8.01 -7.58
CA ASP A 86 -6.91 7.19 -8.19
C ASP A 86 -7.75 6.43 -7.14
N ARG A 87 -7.20 6.20 -5.93
CA ARG A 87 -7.91 5.46 -4.86
C ARG A 87 -9.22 6.14 -4.43
N SER A 88 -9.26 7.46 -4.39
CA SER A 88 -10.47 8.22 -4.03
C SER A 88 -11.62 7.96 -5.01
N GLU A 89 -11.31 7.89 -6.31
CA GLU A 89 -12.27 7.54 -7.36
C GLU A 89 -12.78 6.11 -7.19
N ALA A 90 -11.90 5.16 -6.84
CA ALA A 90 -12.30 3.79 -6.54
C ALA A 90 -13.31 3.73 -5.39
N LEU A 91 -13.13 4.50 -4.31
CA LEU A 91 -14.09 4.56 -3.20
C LEU A 91 -15.45 5.11 -3.65
N ASP A 92 -15.46 6.15 -4.49
CA ASP A 92 -16.68 6.75 -5.03
C ASP A 92 -17.46 5.75 -5.90
N LEU A 93 -16.74 5.06 -6.80
CA LEU A 93 -17.31 4.05 -7.68
C LEU A 93 -17.76 2.79 -6.92
N LEU A 94 -17.05 2.38 -5.86
CA LEU A 94 -17.47 1.26 -5.01
C LEU A 94 -18.68 1.62 -4.14
N GLY A 95 -18.79 2.87 -3.70
CA GLY A 95 -19.83 3.31 -2.76
C GLY A 95 -19.52 3.03 -1.29
N VAL A 96 -18.24 2.84 -0.94
CA VAL A 96 -17.80 2.64 0.46
C VAL A 96 -17.53 3.98 1.16
N LYS A 97 -17.76 4.03 2.48
CA LYS A 97 -17.57 5.24 3.29
C LYS A 97 -16.17 5.39 3.86
N SER A 98 -15.49 4.29 4.14
CA SER A 98 -14.07 4.27 4.50
C SER A 98 -13.47 2.90 4.23
N GLN A 99 -12.14 2.85 4.17
CA GLN A 99 -11.34 1.63 4.00
C GLN A 99 -10.25 1.56 5.06
N LEU A 100 -10.11 0.41 5.73
CA LEU A 100 -8.80 0.03 6.28
C LEU A 100 -7.90 -0.37 5.12
N VAL A 101 -6.68 0.19 5.05
CA VAL A 101 -5.75 -0.05 3.95
C VAL A 101 -4.48 -0.69 4.48
N PHE A 102 -4.29 -1.97 4.17
CA PHE A 102 -3.15 -2.78 4.57
C PHE A 102 -2.08 -2.82 3.47
N PRO A 103 -0.79 -2.89 3.83
CA PRO A 103 0.24 -3.22 2.86
C PRO A 103 0.16 -4.69 2.42
N THR A 104 0.59 -4.99 1.19
CA THR A 104 0.59 -6.37 0.65
C THR A 104 1.98 -6.98 0.67
N SER A 105 2.85 -6.58 -0.27
CA SER A 105 4.19 -7.14 -0.42
C SER A 105 5.08 -6.88 0.81
N PRO A 106 5.06 -5.68 1.42
CA PRO A 106 5.78 -5.43 2.67
C PRO A 106 5.32 -6.31 3.83
N ASN A 107 4.03 -6.61 3.97
CA ASN A 107 3.54 -7.44 5.08
C ASN A 107 4.09 -8.87 5.03
N VAL A 108 4.15 -9.46 3.84
CA VAL A 108 4.80 -10.78 3.66
C VAL A 108 6.28 -10.72 3.99
N TRP A 109 6.95 -9.58 3.73
CA TRP A 109 8.36 -9.43 4.09
C TRP A 109 8.56 -9.29 5.59
N LEU A 110 7.76 -8.43 6.20
CA LEU A 110 7.81 -8.11 7.63
C LEU A 110 7.53 -9.36 8.45
N GLU A 111 6.55 -10.17 8.07
CA GLU A 111 6.28 -11.46 8.72
C GLU A 111 7.50 -12.39 8.68
N SER A 112 8.19 -12.46 7.54
CA SER A 112 9.40 -13.29 7.42
C SER A 112 10.58 -12.74 8.25
N LEU A 113 10.71 -11.41 8.32
CA LEU A 113 11.73 -10.75 9.15
C LEU A 113 11.45 -10.91 10.65
N GLU A 114 10.18 -10.90 11.05
CA GLU A 114 9.74 -11.09 12.44
C GLU A 114 10.17 -12.46 13.00
N HIS A 115 10.14 -13.49 12.16
CA HIS A 115 10.57 -14.85 12.49
C HIS A 115 12.06 -15.11 12.22
N GLY A 116 12.78 -14.11 11.72
CA GLY A 116 14.22 -14.18 11.44
C GLY A 116 15.07 -13.67 12.60
N ASP A 117 16.32 -13.35 12.27
CA ASP A 117 17.33 -12.79 13.18
C ASP A 117 17.82 -11.39 12.78
N ASP A 118 17.44 -10.90 11.60
CA ASP A 118 17.77 -9.55 11.13
C ASP A 118 16.77 -8.49 11.65
N PHE A 119 16.85 -8.23 12.96
CA PHE A 119 16.01 -7.22 13.60
C PHE A 119 16.30 -5.81 13.10
N GLU A 120 17.54 -5.51 12.68
CA GLU A 120 17.86 -4.19 12.12
C GLU A 120 17.05 -3.94 10.83
N MET A 121 17.02 -4.92 9.91
CA MET A 121 16.20 -4.86 8.71
C MET A 121 14.71 -4.80 9.05
N LEU A 122 14.23 -5.64 9.98
CA LEU A 122 12.83 -5.65 10.42
C LEU A 122 12.33 -4.24 10.79
N TYR A 123 13.03 -3.56 11.68
CA TYR A 123 12.62 -2.23 12.15
C TYR A 123 12.78 -1.15 11.06
N LYS A 124 13.79 -1.24 10.20
CA LYS A 124 13.95 -0.32 9.06
C LYS A 124 12.83 -0.46 8.03
N VAL A 125 12.48 -1.69 7.68
CA VAL A 125 11.39 -1.99 6.74
C VAL A 125 10.05 -1.57 7.32
N ALA A 126 9.78 -1.85 8.60
CA ALA A 126 8.52 -1.46 9.25
C ALA A 126 8.36 0.06 9.27
N SER A 127 9.43 0.78 9.62
CA SER A 127 9.46 2.24 9.64
C SER A 127 9.20 2.85 8.25
N ALA A 128 9.84 2.33 7.20
CA ALA A 128 9.61 2.79 5.83
C ALA A 128 8.20 2.46 5.32
N THR A 129 7.72 1.24 5.58
CA THR A 129 6.38 0.77 5.18
C THR A 129 5.29 1.62 5.82
N ASN A 130 5.41 1.93 7.11
CA ASN A 130 4.43 2.76 7.82
C ASN A 130 4.36 4.17 7.24
N ARG A 131 5.51 4.80 6.93
CA ARG A 131 5.51 6.11 6.27
C ARG A 131 4.85 6.08 4.90
N ALA A 132 5.18 5.08 4.07
CA ALA A 132 4.58 4.93 2.74
C ALA A 132 3.06 4.71 2.82
N GLN A 133 2.58 3.90 3.77
CA GLN A 133 1.16 3.63 3.94
C GLN A 133 0.38 4.86 4.41
N ILE A 134 0.95 5.62 5.34
CA ILE A 134 0.38 6.88 5.82
C ILE A 134 0.33 7.91 4.69
N ASP A 135 1.39 8.04 3.90
CA ASP A 135 1.39 8.93 2.74
C ASP A 135 0.38 8.50 1.67
N PHE A 136 0.24 7.20 1.39
CA PHE A 136 -0.76 6.71 0.46
C PHE A 136 -2.18 7.11 0.86
N CYS A 137 -2.50 7.07 2.16
CA CYS A 137 -3.83 7.42 2.65
C CYS A 137 -4.05 8.92 2.85
N SER A 138 -3.01 9.76 2.69
CA SER A 138 -3.04 11.19 3.07
C SER A 138 -4.07 12.04 2.34
N ASN A 139 -4.35 11.73 1.07
CA ASN A 139 -5.17 12.58 0.21
C ASN A 139 -6.68 12.45 0.48
N ASP A 140 -7.12 11.42 1.22
CA ASP A 140 -8.52 11.17 1.50
C ASP A 140 -8.73 10.61 2.90
N LYS A 141 -9.41 11.37 3.76
CA LYS A 141 -9.75 11.00 5.15
C LYS A 141 -10.59 9.72 5.29
N ARG A 142 -11.15 9.20 4.19
CA ARG A 142 -11.85 7.91 4.15
C ARG A 142 -10.87 6.73 4.15
N LEU A 143 -9.60 6.96 3.80
CA LEU A 143 -8.56 5.95 3.80
C LEU A 143 -7.88 5.93 5.17
N LEU A 144 -7.93 4.78 5.83
CA LEU A 144 -7.39 4.58 7.16
C LEU A 144 -6.15 3.67 7.06
N PRO A 145 -4.93 4.23 7.17
CA PRO A 145 -3.72 3.45 7.00
C PRO A 145 -3.56 2.45 8.14
N VAL A 146 -3.27 1.19 7.80
CA VAL A 146 -2.89 0.17 8.79
C VAL A 146 -1.39 0.00 8.80
N THR A 147 -0.77 0.33 9.93
CA THR A 147 0.69 0.27 10.13
C THR A 147 1.11 -1.03 10.80
N TYR A 148 2.31 -1.51 10.46
CA TYR A 148 2.93 -2.69 11.06
C TYR A 148 3.82 -2.29 12.24
N ILE A 149 3.62 -2.93 13.40
CA ILE A 149 4.43 -2.75 14.61
C ILE A 149 5.13 -4.07 14.92
N PRO A 150 6.44 -4.20 14.64
CA PRO A 150 7.19 -5.40 15.02
C PRO A 150 7.16 -5.59 16.52
N LEU A 151 7.13 -6.84 16.99
CA LEU A 151 7.08 -7.23 18.41
C LEU A 151 8.36 -7.95 18.87
N ALA A 152 9.31 -8.22 17.97
CA ALA A 152 10.59 -8.86 18.28
C ALA A 152 11.44 -8.12 19.34
N ASP A 153 11.21 -6.82 19.56
CA ASP A 153 11.90 -5.98 20.55
C ASP A 153 10.94 -4.90 21.07
N ILE A 154 10.43 -5.09 22.29
CA ILE A 154 9.35 -4.27 22.87
C ILE A 154 9.72 -2.78 22.95
N GLU A 155 10.98 -2.44 23.24
CA GLU A 155 11.40 -1.04 23.33
C GLU A 155 11.28 -0.36 21.96
N LYS A 156 11.75 -1.05 20.92
CA LYS A 156 11.63 -0.56 19.54
C LYS A 156 10.19 -0.61 19.01
N SER A 157 9.36 -1.57 19.44
CA SER A 157 7.92 -1.60 19.13
C SER A 157 7.23 -0.30 19.57
N ILE A 158 7.54 0.16 20.78
CA ILE A 158 6.98 1.40 21.34
C ILE A 158 7.45 2.61 20.52
N GLU A 159 8.72 2.64 20.12
CA GLU A 159 9.27 3.72 19.29
C GLU A 159 8.59 3.80 17.92
N ILE A 160 8.44 2.66 17.22
CA ILE A 160 7.75 2.61 15.93
C ILE A 160 6.29 3.01 16.07
N ALA A 161 5.58 2.52 17.09
CA ALA A 161 4.18 2.89 17.32
C ALA A 161 4.01 4.39 17.55
N LYS A 162 4.86 5.01 18.37
CA LYS A 162 4.87 6.46 18.58
C LYS A 162 5.16 7.24 17.31
N SER A 163 6.12 6.77 16.51
CA SER A 163 6.46 7.39 15.23
C SER A 163 5.27 7.36 14.27
N ALA A 164 4.62 6.21 14.09
CA ALA A 164 3.44 6.04 13.25
C ALA A 164 2.28 6.96 13.68
N ILE A 165 1.97 7.01 14.98
CA ILE A 165 0.92 7.90 15.52
C ILE A 165 1.23 9.38 15.23
N LYS A 166 2.50 9.79 15.40
CA LYS A 166 2.92 11.17 15.15
C LYS A 166 2.84 11.55 13.68
N GLU A 167 3.20 10.65 12.77
CA GLU A 167 3.13 10.88 11.33
C GLU A 167 1.70 11.11 10.84
N VAL A 168 0.72 10.35 11.35
CA VAL A 168 -0.72 10.54 11.03
C VAL A 168 -1.27 11.89 11.49
N GLN A 169 -0.68 12.48 12.54
CA GLN A 169 -1.15 13.75 13.12
C GLN A 169 -0.57 15.00 12.43
N LYS A 170 0.33 14.87 11.45
CA LYS A 170 0.85 16.02 10.73
C LYS A 170 -0.26 16.62 9.85
N PRO A 171 -0.58 17.93 9.98
CA PRO A 171 -1.48 18.58 9.04
C PRO A 171 -0.81 18.58 7.66
N TYR A 172 -1.57 18.12 6.65
CA TYR A 172 -1.18 18.15 5.24
C TYR A 172 -1.19 19.57 4.67
#